data_AF-A0A8J7U790-F1
#
_entry.id   AF-A0A8J7U790-F1
#
_cell.length_a   1.000
_cell.length_b   1.000
_cell.length_c   1.000
_cell.angle_alpha   90.00
_cell.angle_beta   90.00
_cell.angle_gamma   90.00
#
_symmetry.space_group_name_H-M   'P 1'
#
loop_
_entity.id
_entity.type
_entity.pdbx_description
1 polymer ?
#
loop_
_entity_poly.entity_id
_entity_poly.type
_entity_poly.pdbx_seq_one_letter_code
_entity_poly.pdbx_strand_id
1 'polypeptide(L)'
;MEQNEAPRDAKPAEAESLKHPDPRALLSKIENFTEQVGDTFKGILGSLEQLQEDIKQLDNLKQVAVVAEQMLSGQMSSHVDLEAKGEVGRLVHAINKTLDNLQQLDKTVHQETGKMPELAEHLDQITKETESATQQVLEKLDEMIEGSEQQSNGLQAVKHLASERLEMDLEFRAGVDRFLESLEGGDDREAILQEAMEFVALMSEQARRQVTKSEEVNSAIEEAGIQAENLMNYSFDIMNLLQFQDITRQKVSKVIGLLKEMQAGLFRLLEIFNLSVDTESELVLTEEHRATQDRILERDALGSDTGMVNVDQIIKDFQRSG
;
A
#
# COMPACT_ATOMS: atom_id res chain seq x y z
N MET A 1 -20.33 61.25 122.55
CA MET A 1 -19.10 61.86 123.11
C MET A 1 -18.10 61.76 121.98
N GLU A 2 -17.63 62.80 121.30
CA GLU A 2 -17.57 64.27 121.39
C GLU A 2 -17.78 64.76 119.93
N GLN A 3 -18.63 65.71 119.54
CA GLN A 3 -18.75 67.16 119.80
C GLN A 3 -17.50 68.02 119.53
N ASN A 4 -17.71 69.02 118.66
CA ASN A 4 -16.95 70.23 118.33
C ASN A 4 -15.63 70.06 117.56
N GLU A 5 -15.30 70.88 116.56
CA GLU A 5 -15.73 72.25 116.27
C GLU A 5 -15.45 72.60 114.80
N ALA A 6 -16.36 73.33 114.17
CA ALA A 6 -16.09 74.03 112.92
C ALA A 6 -15.40 75.37 113.22
N PRO A 7 -14.64 75.92 112.25
CA PRO A 7 -14.94 77.31 111.89
C PRO A 7 -15.23 77.45 110.39
N ARG A 8 -16.25 78.25 110.14
CA ARG A 8 -16.64 78.81 108.84
C ARG A 8 -15.55 79.77 108.36
N ASP A 9 -15.00 79.52 107.18
CA ASP A 9 -14.45 80.57 106.33
C ASP A 9 -14.99 80.39 104.92
N ALA A 10 -15.93 81.27 104.55
CA ALA A 10 -16.40 81.42 103.19
C ALA A 10 -15.33 82.16 102.39
N LYS A 11 -14.72 81.47 101.41
CA LYS A 11 -14.08 82.09 100.26
C LYS A 11 -14.87 81.75 99.00
N PRO A 12 -15.00 82.70 98.05
CA PRO A 12 -15.94 82.59 96.96
C PRO A 12 -15.53 81.44 96.04
N ALA A 13 -16.52 80.69 95.54
CA ALA A 13 -16.32 79.78 94.42
C ALA A 13 -15.83 80.61 93.22
N GLU A 14 -14.52 80.62 93.01
CA GLU A 14 -13.91 81.06 91.76
C GLU A 14 -14.50 80.19 90.64
N ALA A 15 -15.10 80.85 89.65
CA ALA A 15 -15.54 80.22 88.43
C ALA A 15 -14.38 79.37 87.88
N GLU A 16 -14.60 78.06 87.71
CA GLU A 16 -13.74 77.23 86.88
C GLU A 16 -13.66 77.89 85.51
N SER A 17 -12.59 78.65 85.27
CA SER A 17 -12.27 79.11 83.93
C SER A 17 -12.05 77.85 83.13
N LEU A 18 -12.97 77.55 82.21
CA LEU A 18 -12.72 76.69 81.07
C LEU A 18 -11.31 77.04 80.56
N LYS A 19 -10.32 76.18 80.82
CA LYS A 19 -8.99 76.33 80.21
C LYS A 19 -9.23 76.16 78.72
N HIS A 20 -9.40 77.29 78.04
CA HIS A 20 -9.48 77.31 76.60
C HIS A 20 -8.19 76.65 76.08
N PRO A 21 -8.30 75.56 75.31
CA PRO A 21 -7.13 74.90 74.75
C PRO A 21 -6.26 75.92 74.00
N ASP A 22 -4.93 75.87 74.24
CA ASP A 22 -3.97 76.79 73.61
C ASP A 22 -4.15 76.73 72.08
N PRO A 23 -4.51 77.85 71.43
CA PRO A 23 -4.75 77.90 70.00
C PRO A 23 -3.58 77.36 69.17
N ARG A 24 -2.33 77.52 69.64
CA ARG A 24 -1.13 77.04 68.92
C ARG A 24 -0.97 75.53 68.95
N ALA A 25 -1.27 74.91 70.09
CA ALA A 25 -1.24 73.45 70.24
C ALA A 25 -2.38 72.77 69.48
N LEU A 26 -3.52 73.46 69.31
CA LEU A 26 -4.60 73.03 68.43
C LEU A 26 -4.19 73.13 66.96
N LEU A 27 -3.56 74.23 66.55
CA LEU A 27 -3.06 74.41 65.18
C LEU A 27 -2.05 73.32 64.79
N SER A 28 -1.07 73.02 65.65
CA SER A 28 -0.08 71.96 65.35
C SER A 28 -0.69 70.56 65.29
N LYS A 29 -1.74 70.29 66.09
CA LYS A 29 -2.49 69.02 66.00
C LYS A 29 -3.32 68.94 64.72
N ILE A 30 -3.90 70.07 64.30
CA ILE A 30 -4.63 70.17 63.03
C ILE A 30 -3.66 69.98 61.86
N GLU A 31 -2.46 70.58 61.90
CA GLU A 31 -1.43 70.41 60.87
C GLU A 31 -0.96 68.95 60.78
N ASN A 32 -0.60 68.32 61.89
CA ASN A 32 -0.22 66.89 61.92
C ASN A 32 -1.36 65.97 61.45
N PHE A 33 -2.60 66.25 61.85
CA PHE A 33 -3.75 65.51 61.37
C PHE A 33 -3.97 65.70 59.88
N THR A 34 -3.78 66.92 59.37
CA THR A 34 -3.89 67.22 57.93
C THR A 34 -2.82 66.48 57.13
N GLU A 35 -1.60 66.41 57.64
CA GLU A 35 -0.49 65.68 57.02
C GLU A 35 -0.73 64.17 57.04
N GLN A 36 -1.14 63.59 58.18
CA GLN A 36 -1.54 62.17 58.26
C GLN A 36 -2.69 61.84 57.31
N VAL A 37 -3.70 62.69 57.21
CA VAL A 37 -4.81 62.51 56.25
C VAL A 37 -4.28 62.56 54.82
N GLY A 38 -3.37 63.48 54.52
CA GLY A 38 -2.71 63.58 53.21
C GLY A 38 -1.93 62.31 52.84
N ASP A 39 -1.12 61.80 53.74
CA ASP A 39 -0.35 60.57 53.55
C ASP A 39 -1.26 59.34 53.42
N THR A 40 -2.31 59.25 54.25
CA THR A 40 -3.30 58.17 54.16
C THR A 40 -4.04 58.22 52.82
N PHE A 41 -4.45 59.40 52.37
CA PHE A 41 -5.13 59.58 51.09
C PHE A 41 -4.23 59.22 49.92
N LYS A 42 -2.94 59.59 49.98
CA LYS A 42 -1.93 59.23 48.97
C LYS A 42 -1.68 57.72 48.94
N GLY A 43 -1.65 57.06 50.10
CA GLY A 43 -1.55 55.60 50.20
C GLY A 43 -2.76 54.88 49.61
N ILE A 44 -3.97 55.40 49.83
CA ILE A 44 -5.21 54.88 49.22
C ILE A 44 -5.16 55.06 47.70
N LEU A 45 -4.77 56.25 47.21
CA LEU A 45 -4.61 56.53 45.78
C LEU A 45 -3.67 55.52 45.10
N GLY A 46 -2.49 55.26 45.67
CA GLY A 46 -1.57 54.28 45.12
C GLY A 46 -2.12 52.84 45.18
N SER A 47 -2.85 52.48 46.23
CA SER A 47 -3.52 51.17 46.31
C SER A 47 -4.62 51.03 45.26
N LEU A 48 -5.33 52.11 44.97
CA LEU A 48 -6.40 52.16 43.97
C LEU A 48 -5.87 52.05 42.54
N GLU A 49 -4.72 52.70 42.27
CA GLU A 49 -3.99 52.54 41.00
C GLU A 49 -3.52 51.10 40.81
N GLN A 50 -2.96 50.46 41.84
CA GLN A 50 -2.54 49.06 41.79
C GLN A 50 -3.73 48.12 41.55
N LEU A 51 -4.85 48.35 42.24
CA LEU A 51 -6.06 47.55 42.11
C LEU A 51 -6.70 47.71 40.72
N GLN A 52 -6.61 48.91 40.13
CA GLN A 52 -7.01 49.15 38.74
C GLN A 52 -6.15 48.34 37.76
N GLU A 53 -4.84 48.23 37.98
CA GLU A 53 -3.93 47.40 37.18
C GLU A 53 -4.28 45.91 37.31
N ASP A 54 -4.51 45.42 38.53
CA ASP A 54 -4.87 44.03 38.80
C ASP A 54 -6.23 43.66 38.17
N ILE A 55 -7.22 44.56 38.20
CA ILE A 55 -8.51 44.38 37.53
C ILE A 55 -8.33 44.24 36.01
N LYS A 56 -7.46 45.05 35.40
CA LYS A 56 -7.16 44.91 33.96
C LYS A 56 -6.54 43.54 33.66
N GLN A 57 -5.63 43.06 34.51
CA GLN A 57 -5.05 41.72 34.35
C GLN A 57 -6.08 40.60 34.50
N LEU A 58 -7.06 40.75 35.41
CA LEU A 58 -8.16 39.81 35.58
C LEU A 58 -9.06 39.73 34.34
N ASP A 59 -9.38 40.86 33.70
CA ASP A 59 -10.17 40.85 32.48
C ASP A 59 -9.41 40.23 31.30
N ASN A 60 -8.10 40.45 31.23
CA ASN A 60 -7.22 39.77 30.28
C ASN A 60 -7.25 38.24 30.49
N LEU A 61 -7.11 37.78 31.74
CA LEU A 61 -7.16 36.37 32.11
C LEU A 61 -8.51 35.72 31.78
N LYS A 62 -9.63 36.43 31.96
CA LYS A 62 -10.95 35.94 31.54
C LYS A 62 -11.02 35.71 30.03
N GLN A 63 -10.47 36.60 29.21
CA GLN A 63 -10.43 36.40 27.76
C GLN A 63 -9.62 35.15 27.38
N VAL A 64 -8.47 34.94 28.01
CA VAL A 64 -7.67 33.72 27.82
C VAL A 64 -8.47 32.47 28.22
N ALA A 65 -9.19 32.52 29.35
CA ALA A 65 -10.01 31.40 29.81
C ALA A 65 -11.13 31.07 28.82
N VAL A 66 -11.81 32.07 28.25
CA VAL A 66 -12.85 31.85 27.23
C VAL A 66 -12.26 31.17 25.99
N VAL A 67 -11.10 31.63 25.50
CA VAL A 67 -10.46 31.01 24.33
C VAL A 67 -9.96 29.60 24.65
N ALA A 68 -9.47 29.34 25.86
CA ALA A 68 -9.08 28.00 26.30
C ALA A 68 -10.29 27.05 26.42
N GLU A 69 -11.44 27.52 26.92
CA GLU A 69 -12.70 26.76 26.92
C GLU A 69 -13.18 26.47 25.49
N GLN A 70 -13.08 27.45 24.58
CA GLN A 70 -13.38 27.26 23.16
C GLN A 70 -12.47 26.19 22.54
N MET A 71 -11.16 26.26 22.81
CA MET A 71 -10.18 25.25 22.38
C MET A 71 -10.55 23.85 22.88
N LEU A 72 -10.94 23.70 24.15
CA LEU A 72 -11.38 22.42 24.73
C LEU A 72 -12.67 21.89 24.08
N SER A 73 -13.55 22.79 23.64
CA SER A 73 -14.77 22.43 22.90
C SER A 73 -14.53 22.11 21.42
N GLY A 74 -13.27 22.16 20.95
CA GLY A 74 -12.90 21.89 19.56
C GLY A 74 -13.01 23.10 18.62
N GLN A 75 -13.31 24.29 19.14
CA GLN A 75 -13.30 25.53 18.37
C GLN A 75 -11.89 26.08 18.30
N MET A 76 -11.23 25.82 17.18
CA MET A 76 -9.82 26.19 16.99
C MET A 76 -9.62 27.52 16.26
N SER A 77 -10.68 28.16 15.75
CA SER A 77 -10.62 29.39 14.95
C SER A 77 -10.53 30.69 15.75
N SER A 78 -10.58 30.61 17.08
CA SER A 78 -10.48 31.76 17.97
C SER A 78 -9.06 32.34 18.02
N HIS A 79 -8.84 33.51 18.62
CA HIS A 79 -7.51 33.99 18.97
C HIS A 79 -7.66 34.97 20.12
N VAL A 80 -6.67 35.02 21.02
CA VAL A 80 -6.63 36.07 22.03
C VAL A 80 -5.92 37.28 21.43
N ASP A 81 -6.70 38.30 21.04
CA ASP A 81 -6.20 39.59 20.56
C ASP A 81 -5.99 40.53 21.76
N LEU A 82 -4.84 40.40 22.41
CA LEU A 82 -4.54 41.10 23.66
C LEU A 82 -3.07 41.54 23.72
N GLU A 83 -2.84 42.86 23.78
CA GLU A 83 -1.51 43.43 24.01
C GLU A 83 -1.16 43.46 25.51
N ALA A 84 -0.92 42.30 26.11
CA ALA A 84 -0.39 42.21 27.48
C ALA A 84 1.13 42.03 27.51
N LYS A 85 1.78 42.64 28.50
CA LYS A 85 3.22 42.47 28.79
C LYS A 85 3.41 41.56 30.01
N GLY A 86 4.61 41.02 30.17
CA GLY A 86 4.94 40.13 31.30
C GLY A 86 4.34 38.73 31.17
N GLU A 87 3.93 38.15 32.29
CA GLU A 87 3.45 36.77 32.43
C GLU A 87 2.19 36.51 31.61
N VAL A 88 1.23 37.44 31.62
CA VAL A 88 -0.02 37.35 30.87
C VAL A 88 0.26 37.33 29.36
N GLY A 89 1.17 38.18 28.89
CA GLY A 89 1.60 38.16 27.49
C GLY A 89 2.25 36.84 27.06
N ARG A 90 3.06 36.23 27.94
CA ARG A 90 3.63 34.89 27.67
C ARG A 90 2.56 33.81 27.59
N LEU A 91 1.55 33.87 28.46
CA LEU A 91 0.43 32.92 28.44
C LEU A 91 -0.41 33.06 27.17
N VAL A 92 -0.75 34.30 26.78
CA VAL A 92 -1.46 34.60 25.53
C VAL A 92 -0.71 34.03 24.33
N HIS A 93 0.61 34.27 24.25
CA HIS A 93 1.43 33.73 23.17
C HIS A 93 1.43 32.19 23.15
N ALA A 94 1.55 31.54 24.31
CA ALA A 94 1.55 30.08 24.39
C ALA A 94 0.20 29.47 23.97
N ILE A 95 -0.93 30.07 24.38
CA ILE A 95 -2.28 29.63 24.00
C ILE A 95 -2.48 29.82 22.49
N ASN A 96 -2.17 31.00 21.95
CA ASN A 96 -2.30 31.28 20.54
C ASN A 96 -1.45 30.32 19.68
N LYS A 97 -0.19 30.07 20.09
CA LYS A 97 0.68 29.10 19.40
C LYS A 97 0.13 27.67 19.48
N THR A 98 -0.46 27.27 20.60
CA THR A 98 -1.10 25.95 20.73
C THR A 98 -2.30 25.82 19.79
N LEU A 99 -3.08 26.89 19.66
CA LEU A 99 -4.22 26.93 18.79
C LEU A 99 -3.82 26.86 17.31
N ASP A 100 -2.77 27.58 16.90
CA ASP A 100 -2.20 27.50 15.55
C ASP A 100 -1.74 26.07 15.23
N ASN A 101 -1.03 25.43 16.16
CA ASN A 101 -0.61 24.03 16.05
C ASN A 101 -1.80 23.07 15.91
N LEU A 102 -2.86 23.27 16.70
CA LEU A 102 -4.10 22.48 16.63
C LEU A 102 -4.88 22.70 15.33
N GLN A 103 -4.95 23.92 14.81
CA GLN A 103 -5.54 24.20 13.48
C GLN A 103 -4.74 23.49 12.36
N GLN A 104 -3.41 23.48 12.46
CA GLN A 104 -2.57 22.78 11.50
C GLN A 104 -2.73 21.26 11.62
N LEU A 105 -2.96 20.75 12.84
CA LEU A 105 -3.30 19.36 13.11
C LEU A 105 -4.59 18.96 12.39
N ASP A 106 -5.68 19.70 12.63
CA ASP A 106 -6.98 19.42 12.04
C ASP A 106 -6.90 19.36 10.52
N LYS A 107 -6.23 20.33 9.89
CA LYS A 107 -6.01 20.35 8.43
C LYS A 107 -5.28 19.10 7.93
N THR A 108 -4.17 18.74 8.57
CA THR A 108 -3.37 17.59 8.12
C THR A 108 -4.12 16.28 8.36
N VAL A 109 -4.77 16.11 9.51
CA VAL A 109 -5.58 14.93 9.81
C VAL A 109 -6.74 14.81 8.83
N HIS A 110 -7.45 15.90 8.51
CA HIS A 110 -8.51 15.88 7.50
C HIS A 110 -7.99 15.47 6.12
N GLN A 111 -6.85 16.04 5.71
CA GLN A 111 -6.23 15.72 4.42
C GLN A 111 -5.80 14.26 4.33
N GLU A 112 -5.10 13.75 5.34
CA GLU A 112 -4.61 12.37 5.34
C GLU A 112 -5.74 11.35 5.53
N THR A 113 -6.70 11.62 6.41
CA THR A 113 -7.89 10.75 6.59
C THR A 113 -8.75 10.74 5.33
N GLY A 114 -8.79 11.84 4.57
CA GLY A 114 -9.48 11.92 3.29
C GLY A 114 -8.90 11.00 2.20
N LYS A 115 -7.62 10.64 2.28
CA LYS A 115 -6.96 9.71 1.34
C LYS A 115 -7.15 8.24 1.69
N MET A 116 -7.59 7.93 2.92
CA MET A 116 -7.71 6.56 3.40
C MET A 116 -8.78 5.74 2.64
N PRO A 117 -9.96 6.31 2.29
CA PRO A 117 -10.92 5.64 1.41
C PRO A 117 -10.37 5.35 0.01
N GLU A 118 -9.62 6.29 -0.59
CA GLU A 118 -8.99 6.11 -1.91
C GLU A 118 -7.97 4.95 -1.87
N LEU A 119 -7.17 4.88 -0.81
CA LEU A 119 -6.22 3.78 -0.61
C LEU A 119 -6.93 2.42 -0.51
N ALA A 120 -8.02 2.37 0.25
CA ALA A 120 -8.83 1.16 0.40
C ALA A 120 -9.46 0.74 -0.93
N GLU A 121 -9.97 1.70 -1.70
CA GLU A 121 -10.54 1.47 -3.03
C GLU A 121 -9.48 0.93 -4.02
N HIS A 122 -8.28 1.51 -4.02
CA HIS A 122 -7.18 1.01 -4.85
C HIS A 122 -6.78 -0.43 -4.46
N LEU A 123 -6.70 -0.74 -3.17
CA LEU A 123 -6.38 -2.09 -2.69
C LEU A 123 -7.48 -3.10 -3.06
N ASP A 124 -8.75 -2.71 -2.94
CA ASP A 124 -9.89 -3.53 -3.36
C ASP A 124 -9.84 -3.80 -4.87
N GLN A 125 -9.60 -2.76 -5.68
CA GLN A 125 -9.45 -2.90 -7.12
C GLN A 125 -8.29 -3.84 -7.49
N ILE A 126 -7.13 -3.69 -6.85
CA ILE A 126 -5.98 -4.59 -7.06
C ILE A 126 -6.35 -6.02 -6.72
N THR A 127 -7.05 -6.24 -5.60
CA THR A 127 -7.47 -7.57 -5.15
C THR A 127 -8.41 -8.20 -6.17
N LYS A 128 -9.43 -7.46 -6.62
CA LYS A 128 -10.42 -7.93 -7.60
C LYS A 128 -9.82 -8.23 -8.97
N GLU A 129 -8.91 -7.37 -9.46
CA GLU A 129 -8.22 -7.61 -10.72
C GLU A 129 -7.27 -8.80 -10.62
N THR A 130 -6.59 -8.97 -9.47
CA THR A 130 -5.74 -10.13 -9.20
C THR A 130 -6.56 -11.40 -9.18
N GLU A 131 -7.70 -11.42 -8.49
CA GLU A 131 -8.62 -12.57 -8.45
C GLU A 131 -9.09 -12.93 -9.87
N SER A 132 -9.59 -11.95 -10.63
CA SER A 132 -10.06 -12.15 -12.00
C SER A 132 -8.96 -12.69 -12.92
N ALA A 133 -7.75 -12.15 -12.82
CA ALA A 133 -6.63 -12.61 -13.64
C ALA A 133 -6.18 -14.02 -13.24
N THR A 134 -6.14 -14.34 -11.93
CA THR A 134 -5.83 -15.69 -11.48
C THR A 134 -6.88 -16.71 -11.93
N GLN A 135 -8.16 -16.34 -11.94
CA GLN A 135 -9.21 -17.20 -12.45
C GLN A 135 -9.07 -17.47 -13.95
N GLN A 136 -8.74 -16.45 -14.76
CA GLN A 136 -8.48 -16.62 -16.18
C GLN A 136 -7.25 -17.51 -16.45
N VAL A 137 -6.19 -17.37 -15.65
CA VAL A 137 -5.01 -18.25 -15.74
C VAL A 137 -5.38 -19.69 -15.42
N LEU A 138 -6.19 -19.93 -14.37
CA LEU A 138 -6.65 -21.27 -14.03
C LEU A 138 -7.51 -21.88 -15.14
N GLU A 139 -8.45 -21.11 -15.69
CA GLU A 139 -9.29 -21.56 -16.81
C GLU A 139 -8.45 -21.95 -18.03
N LYS A 140 -7.44 -21.15 -18.40
CA LYS A 140 -6.53 -21.49 -19.51
C LYS A 140 -5.61 -22.65 -19.21
N LEU A 141 -5.21 -22.84 -17.94
CA LEU A 141 -4.48 -24.03 -17.52
C LEU A 141 -5.33 -25.29 -17.61
N ASP A 142 -6.62 -25.22 -17.27
CA ASP A 142 -7.54 -26.34 -17.41
C ASP A 142 -7.73 -26.72 -18.89
N GLU A 143 -7.94 -25.73 -19.77
CA GLU A 143 -7.99 -25.95 -21.23
C GLU A 143 -6.68 -26.57 -21.76
N MET A 144 -5.52 -26.12 -21.26
CA MET A 144 -4.22 -26.68 -21.62
C MET A 144 -4.08 -28.13 -21.15
N ILE A 145 -4.50 -28.46 -19.93
CA ILE A 145 -4.44 -29.82 -19.40
C ILE A 145 -5.32 -30.75 -20.24
N GLU A 146 -6.55 -30.33 -20.54
CA GLU A 146 -7.46 -31.11 -21.40
C GLU A 146 -6.85 -31.31 -22.80
N GLY A 147 -6.34 -30.25 -23.42
CA GLY A 147 -5.64 -30.34 -24.70
C GLY A 147 -4.43 -31.27 -24.65
N SER A 148 -3.72 -31.32 -23.52
CA SER A 148 -2.53 -32.15 -23.32
C SER A 148 -2.89 -33.62 -23.22
N GLU A 149 -4.01 -33.95 -22.56
CA GLU A 149 -4.53 -35.31 -22.52
C GLU A 149 -5.01 -35.76 -23.91
N GLN A 150 -5.72 -34.88 -24.64
CA GLN A 150 -6.14 -35.15 -26.02
C GLN A 150 -4.93 -35.42 -26.93
N GLN A 151 -3.87 -34.61 -26.83
CA GLN A 151 -2.63 -34.82 -27.56
C GLN A 151 -1.96 -36.14 -27.19
N SER A 152 -1.84 -36.44 -25.90
CA SER A 152 -1.25 -37.70 -25.43
C SER A 152 -2.00 -38.90 -26.03
N ASN A 153 -3.33 -38.87 -26.02
CA ASN A 153 -4.16 -39.91 -26.62
C ASN A 153 -3.98 -39.99 -28.14
N GLY A 154 -3.91 -38.84 -28.82
CA GLY A 154 -3.63 -38.75 -30.26
C GLY A 154 -2.27 -39.36 -30.63
N LEU A 155 -1.21 -39.04 -29.88
CA LEU A 155 0.13 -39.61 -30.07
C LEU A 155 0.17 -41.11 -29.80
N GLN A 156 -0.60 -41.61 -28.82
CA GLN A 156 -0.75 -43.05 -28.61
C GLN A 156 -1.45 -43.73 -29.79
N ALA A 157 -2.48 -43.10 -30.37
CA ALA A 157 -3.14 -43.60 -31.58
C ALA A 157 -2.19 -43.62 -32.78
N VAL A 158 -1.42 -42.54 -33.01
CA VAL A 158 -0.37 -42.48 -34.04
C VAL A 158 0.63 -43.62 -33.86
N LYS A 159 1.12 -43.83 -32.63
CA LYS A 159 2.05 -44.91 -32.31
C LYS A 159 1.45 -46.28 -32.64
N HIS A 160 0.19 -46.51 -32.30
CA HIS A 160 -0.49 -47.77 -32.58
C HIS A 160 -0.63 -48.02 -34.08
N LEU A 161 -1.19 -47.05 -34.82
CA LEU A 161 -1.36 -47.14 -36.28
C LEU A 161 -0.02 -47.32 -37.00
N ALA A 162 1.02 -46.61 -36.57
CA ALA A 162 2.37 -46.75 -37.14
C ALA A 162 2.97 -48.14 -36.84
N SER A 163 2.69 -48.71 -35.67
CA SER A 163 3.15 -50.05 -35.30
C SER A 163 2.44 -51.14 -36.12
N GLU A 164 1.11 -51.04 -36.28
CA GLU A 164 0.33 -51.93 -37.14
C GLU A 164 0.83 -51.88 -38.59
N ARG A 165 1.09 -50.66 -39.10
CA ARG A 165 1.65 -50.45 -40.43
C ARG A 165 3.01 -51.13 -40.58
N LEU A 166 3.91 -50.95 -39.62
CA LEU A 166 5.23 -51.57 -39.65
C LEU A 166 5.13 -53.10 -39.69
N GLU A 167 4.20 -53.70 -38.92
CA GLU A 167 3.97 -55.14 -38.93
C GLU A 167 3.48 -55.62 -40.31
N MET A 168 2.54 -54.91 -40.94
CA MET A 168 2.12 -55.20 -42.32
C MET A 168 3.25 -55.04 -43.33
N ASP A 169 4.12 -54.05 -43.18
CA ASP A 169 5.27 -53.85 -44.07
C ASP A 169 6.29 -55.00 -43.94
N LEU A 170 6.48 -55.52 -42.72
CA LEU A 170 7.32 -56.70 -42.46
C LEU A 170 6.70 -57.99 -43.02
N GLU A 171 5.39 -58.20 -42.82
CA GLU A 171 4.67 -59.36 -43.37
C GLU A 171 4.69 -59.38 -44.90
N PHE A 172 4.46 -58.22 -45.52
CA PHE A 172 4.54 -58.04 -46.97
C PHE A 172 5.93 -58.42 -47.48
N ARG A 173 6.99 -57.90 -46.84
CA ARG A 173 8.37 -58.23 -47.20
C ARG A 173 8.66 -59.73 -47.06
N ALA A 174 8.26 -60.35 -45.95
CA ALA A 174 8.43 -61.79 -45.75
C ALA A 174 7.60 -62.63 -46.75
N GLY A 175 6.47 -62.10 -47.23
CA GLY A 175 5.70 -62.68 -48.34
C GLY A 175 6.48 -62.68 -49.65
N VAL A 176 7.10 -61.54 -50.00
CA VAL A 176 7.98 -61.42 -51.17
C VAL A 176 9.14 -62.41 -51.10
N ASP A 177 9.84 -62.45 -49.97
CA ASP A 177 11.01 -63.32 -49.81
C ASP A 177 10.64 -64.80 -50.00
N ARG A 178 9.53 -65.26 -49.40
CA ARG A 178 9.02 -66.65 -49.57
C ARG A 178 8.65 -66.98 -51.01
N PHE A 179 8.05 -66.04 -51.74
CA PHE A 179 7.72 -66.24 -53.14
C PHE A 179 8.99 -66.33 -54.01
N LEU A 180 9.99 -65.48 -53.75
CA LEU A 180 11.27 -65.56 -54.47
C LEU A 180 11.96 -66.91 -54.24
N GLU A 181 11.93 -67.43 -53.02
CA GLU A 181 12.45 -68.77 -52.70
C GLU A 181 11.67 -69.90 -53.40
N SER A 182 10.34 -69.82 -53.52
CA SER A 182 9.55 -70.86 -54.19
C SER A 182 9.83 -70.94 -55.69
N LEU A 183 10.16 -69.82 -56.33
CA LEU A 183 10.58 -69.76 -57.73
C LEU A 183 11.93 -70.45 -57.99
N GLU A 184 12.84 -70.49 -57.01
CA GLU A 184 14.15 -71.14 -57.17
C GLU A 184 14.08 -72.68 -57.09
N GLY A 185 13.01 -73.25 -56.53
CA GLY A 185 12.87 -74.69 -56.28
C GLY A 185 11.94 -75.48 -57.21
N GLY A 186 11.23 -74.83 -58.13
CA GLY A 186 10.21 -75.47 -58.97
C GLY A 186 10.73 -75.96 -60.33
N ASP A 187 10.58 -77.26 -60.62
CA ASP A 187 10.86 -77.84 -61.95
C ASP A 187 9.67 -77.71 -62.94
N ASP A 188 8.47 -77.34 -62.47
CA ASP A 188 7.24 -77.25 -63.27
C ASP A 188 6.81 -75.80 -63.54
N ARG A 189 6.90 -75.40 -64.82
CA ARG A 189 6.64 -74.05 -65.29
C ARG A 189 5.18 -73.63 -65.22
N GLU A 190 4.22 -74.57 -65.37
CA GLU A 190 2.79 -74.23 -65.29
C GLU A 190 2.37 -73.98 -63.83
N ALA A 191 2.86 -74.79 -62.90
CA ALA A 191 2.64 -74.60 -61.48
C ALA A 191 3.21 -73.26 -60.97
N ILE A 192 4.43 -72.92 -61.38
CA ILE A 192 5.07 -71.63 -61.06
C ILE A 192 4.25 -70.45 -61.58
N LEU A 193 3.72 -70.53 -62.80
CA LEU A 193 2.93 -69.44 -63.40
C LEU A 193 1.61 -69.22 -62.66
N GLN A 194 0.98 -70.29 -62.20
CA GLN A 194 -0.23 -70.19 -61.39
C GLN A 194 0.06 -69.61 -60.00
N GLU A 195 1.11 -70.09 -59.33
CA GLU A 195 1.56 -69.57 -58.03
C GLU A 195 1.93 -68.08 -58.11
N ALA A 196 2.60 -67.66 -59.19
CA ALA A 196 2.93 -66.27 -59.45
C ALA A 196 1.69 -65.38 -59.63
N MET A 197 0.66 -65.86 -60.35
CA MET A 197 -0.59 -65.11 -60.50
C MET A 197 -1.36 -64.98 -59.19
N GLU A 198 -1.43 -66.04 -58.38
CA GLU A 198 -2.05 -66.02 -57.05
C GLU A 198 -1.30 -65.09 -56.10
N PHE A 199 0.04 -65.13 -56.12
CA PHE A 199 0.88 -64.24 -55.36
C PHE A 199 0.67 -62.76 -55.74
N VAL A 200 0.69 -62.43 -57.03
CA VAL A 200 0.46 -61.05 -57.50
C VAL A 200 -0.92 -60.53 -57.08
N ALA A 201 -1.96 -61.37 -57.13
CA ALA A 201 -3.30 -60.99 -56.67
C ALA A 201 -3.30 -60.67 -55.17
N LEU A 202 -2.73 -61.56 -54.34
CA LEU A 202 -2.61 -61.37 -52.89
C LEU A 202 -1.81 -60.11 -52.54
N MET A 203 -0.68 -59.89 -53.20
CA MET A 203 0.18 -58.73 -52.95
C MET A 203 -0.47 -57.42 -53.40
N SER A 204 -1.25 -57.44 -54.48
CA SER A 204 -2.00 -56.26 -54.91
C SER A 204 -3.06 -55.84 -53.88
N GLU A 205 -3.68 -56.81 -53.20
CA GLU A 205 -4.62 -56.54 -52.10
C GLU A 205 -3.90 -56.03 -50.86
N GLN A 206 -2.78 -56.66 -50.46
CA GLN A 206 -1.98 -56.20 -49.32
C GLN A 206 -1.40 -54.79 -49.55
N ALA A 207 -0.89 -54.49 -50.74
CA ALA A 207 -0.37 -53.16 -51.08
C ALA A 207 -1.47 -52.08 -51.00
N ARG A 208 -2.71 -52.39 -51.41
CA ARG A 208 -3.84 -51.47 -51.22
C ARG A 208 -4.11 -51.19 -49.74
N ARG A 209 -4.09 -52.23 -48.90
CA ARG A 209 -4.28 -52.07 -47.45
C ARG A 209 -3.16 -51.25 -46.80
N GLN A 210 -1.90 -51.46 -47.21
CA GLN A 210 -0.77 -50.64 -46.75
C GLN A 210 -0.94 -49.16 -47.08
N VAL A 211 -1.41 -48.84 -48.30
CA VAL A 211 -1.67 -47.44 -48.70
C VAL A 211 -2.76 -46.84 -47.80
N THR A 212 -3.88 -47.52 -47.59
CA THR A 212 -4.94 -47.03 -46.69
C THR A 212 -4.44 -46.79 -45.27
N LYS A 213 -3.66 -47.72 -44.72
CA LYS A 213 -3.07 -47.57 -43.39
C LYS A 213 -2.01 -46.46 -43.32
N SER A 214 -1.30 -46.20 -44.42
CA SER A 214 -0.41 -45.05 -44.55
C SER A 214 -1.18 -43.73 -44.49
N GLU A 215 -2.34 -43.66 -45.14
CA GLU A 215 -3.22 -42.49 -45.09
C GLU A 215 -3.78 -42.27 -43.67
N GLU A 216 -4.20 -43.34 -42.98
CA GLU A 216 -4.63 -43.29 -41.57
C GLU A 216 -3.53 -42.74 -40.65
N VAL A 217 -2.30 -43.25 -40.78
CA VAL A 217 -1.15 -42.74 -40.02
C VAL A 217 -0.89 -41.27 -40.33
N ASN A 218 -0.93 -40.87 -41.59
CA ASN A 218 -0.68 -39.48 -41.99
C ASN A 218 -1.75 -38.53 -41.43
N SER A 219 -3.02 -38.91 -41.49
CA SER A 219 -4.13 -38.15 -40.89
C SER A 219 -3.95 -38.01 -39.38
N ALA A 220 -3.59 -39.09 -38.68
CA ALA A 220 -3.37 -39.04 -37.24
C ALA A 220 -2.18 -38.15 -36.85
N ILE A 221 -1.11 -38.13 -37.67
CA ILE A 221 0.03 -37.22 -37.47
C ILE A 221 -0.40 -35.76 -37.66
N GLU A 222 -1.21 -35.46 -38.67
CA GLU A 222 -1.73 -34.11 -38.92
C GLU A 222 -2.59 -33.63 -37.76
N GLU A 223 -3.50 -34.46 -37.26
CA GLU A 223 -4.33 -34.18 -36.08
C GLU A 223 -3.49 -33.94 -34.82
N ALA A 224 -2.47 -34.77 -34.58
CA ALA A 224 -1.56 -34.59 -33.45
C ALA A 224 -0.73 -33.29 -33.57
N GLY A 225 -0.40 -32.88 -34.81
CA GLY A 225 0.24 -31.59 -35.10
C GLY A 225 -0.65 -30.40 -34.75
N ILE A 226 -1.92 -30.43 -35.15
CA ILE A 226 -2.91 -29.39 -34.81
C ILE A 226 -3.08 -29.29 -33.28
N GLN A 227 -3.17 -30.43 -32.59
CA GLN A 227 -3.25 -30.45 -31.12
C GLN A 227 -2.00 -29.85 -30.45
N ALA A 228 -0.81 -30.08 -31.01
CA ALA A 228 0.43 -29.47 -30.51
C ALA A 228 0.45 -27.95 -30.66
N GLU A 229 -0.05 -27.44 -31.79
CA GLU A 229 -0.17 -26.00 -32.03
C GLU A 229 -1.14 -25.35 -31.04
N ASN A 230 -2.29 -25.99 -30.78
CA ASN A 230 -3.26 -25.51 -29.78
C ASN A 230 -2.65 -25.43 -28.38
N LEU A 231 -1.85 -26.42 -27.97
CA LEU A 231 -1.15 -26.40 -26.69
C LEU A 231 -0.15 -25.25 -26.59
N MET A 232 0.58 -24.98 -27.67
CA MET A 232 1.50 -23.85 -27.73
C MET A 232 0.74 -22.53 -27.60
N ASN A 233 -0.42 -22.40 -28.25
CA ASN A 233 -1.28 -21.22 -28.16
C ASN A 233 -1.79 -20.99 -26.74
N TYR A 234 -2.25 -22.03 -26.03
CA TYR A 234 -2.64 -21.91 -24.62
C TYR A 234 -1.48 -21.41 -23.74
N SER A 235 -0.25 -21.84 -24.02
CA SER A 235 0.94 -21.36 -23.29
C SER A 235 1.19 -19.88 -23.53
N PHE A 236 1.03 -19.38 -24.76
CA PHE A 236 1.15 -17.96 -25.06
C PHE A 236 0.05 -17.14 -24.41
N ASP A 237 -1.18 -17.64 -24.40
CA ASP A 237 -2.32 -16.97 -23.76
C ASP A 237 -2.09 -16.86 -22.24
N ILE A 238 -1.64 -17.93 -21.58
CA ILE A 238 -1.28 -17.89 -20.16
C ILE A 238 -0.14 -16.89 -19.92
N MET A 239 0.89 -16.89 -20.77
CA MET A 239 2.01 -15.94 -20.65
C MET A 239 1.55 -14.48 -20.79
N ASN A 240 0.64 -14.21 -21.72
CA ASN A 240 0.04 -12.90 -21.90
C ASN A 240 -0.84 -12.52 -20.70
N LEU A 241 -1.62 -13.45 -20.16
CA LEU A 241 -2.42 -13.21 -18.96
C LEU A 241 -1.52 -12.85 -17.77
N LEU A 242 -0.39 -13.54 -17.57
CA LEU A 242 0.56 -13.27 -16.48
C LEU A 242 1.13 -11.84 -16.46
N GLN A 243 0.99 -11.06 -17.54
CA GLN A 243 1.32 -9.63 -17.55
C GLN A 243 0.56 -8.82 -16.50
N PHE A 244 -0.57 -9.32 -15.98
CA PHE A 244 -1.29 -8.68 -14.87
C PHE A 244 -0.38 -8.45 -13.65
N GLN A 245 0.66 -9.29 -13.45
CA GLN A 245 1.60 -9.15 -12.34
C GLN A 245 2.36 -7.82 -12.37
N ASP A 246 2.76 -7.36 -13.56
CA ASP A 246 3.43 -6.07 -13.73
C ASP A 246 2.46 -4.91 -13.48
N ILE A 247 1.20 -5.03 -13.91
CA ILE A 247 0.14 -4.06 -13.62
C ILE A 247 -0.14 -3.99 -12.11
N THR A 248 -0.31 -5.15 -11.46
CA THR A 248 -0.50 -5.25 -10.01
C THR A 248 0.67 -4.60 -9.27
N ARG A 249 1.92 -4.85 -9.70
CA ARG A 249 3.10 -4.20 -9.11
C ARG A 249 3.03 -2.68 -9.23
N GLN A 250 2.71 -2.13 -10.40
CA GLN A 250 2.60 -0.68 -10.60
C GLN A 250 1.52 -0.07 -9.69
N LYS A 251 0.37 -0.72 -9.58
CA LYS A 251 -0.71 -0.26 -8.70
C LYS A 251 -0.34 -0.33 -7.23
N VAL A 252 0.31 -1.41 -6.79
CA VAL A 252 0.85 -1.54 -5.42
C VAL A 252 1.90 -0.47 -5.13
N SER A 253 2.81 -0.18 -6.07
CA SER A 253 3.79 0.90 -5.92
C SER A 253 3.11 2.26 -5.72
N LYS A 254 2.02 2.54 -6.45
CA LYS A 254 1.21 3.75 -6.25
C LYS A 254 0.56 3.81 -4.85
N VAL A 255 -0.01 2.70 -4.38
CA VAL A 255 -0.56 2.56 -3.02
C VAL A 255 0.53 2.80 -1.97
N ILE A 256 1.73 2.26 -2.16
CA ILE A 256 2.90 2.48 -1.30
C ILE A 256 3.29 3.97 -1.28
N GLY A 257 3.26 4.64 -2.44
CA GLY A 257 3.50 6.08 -2.53
C GLY A 257 2.51 6.89 -1.69
N LEU A 258 1.22 6.57 -1.80
CA LEU A 258 0.17 7.19 -0.98
C LEU A 258 0.38 6.96 0.52
N LEU A 259 0.78 5.74 0.91
CA LEU A 259 1.13 5.42 2.30
C LEU A 259 2.32 6.24 2.81
N LYS A 260 3.36 6.42 1.99
CA LYS A 260 4.52 7.26 2.33
C LYS A 260 4.14 8.73 2.50
N GLU A 261 3.26 9.26 1.65
CA GLU A 261 2.73 10.61 1.81
C GLU A 261 1.97 10.77 3.14
N MET A 262 1.12 9.81 3.46
CA MET A 262 0.35 9.78 4.70
C MET A 262 1.25 9.73 5.93
N GLN A 263 2.26 8.86 5.89
CA GLN A 263 3.29 8.75 6.93
C GLN A 263 4.05 10.07 7.11
N ALA A 264 4.45 10.73 6.02
CA ALA A 264 5.11 12.04 6.08
C ALA A 264 4.19 13.13 6.67
N GLY A 265 2.88 13.09 6.35
CA GLY A 265 1.87 13.94 6.98
C GLY A 265 1.80 13.73 8.50
N LEU A 266 1.74 12.48 8.95
CA LEU A 266 1.73 12.14 10.38
C LEU A 266 3.03 12.50 11.10
N PHE A 267 4.19 12.36 10.47
CA PHE A 267 5.46 12.81 11.04
C PHE A 267 5.51 14.32 11.22
N ARG A 268 5.04 15.09 10.23
CA ARG A 268 4.92 16.54 10.36
C ARG A 268 4.03 16.94 11.56
N LEU A 269 2.98 16.16 11.85
CA LEU A 269 2.16 16.39 13.04
C LEU A 269 2.95 16.18 14.33
N LEU A 270 3.71 15.09 14.41
CA LEU A 270 4.52 14.79 15.59
C LEU A 270 5.58 15.88 15.84
N GLU A 271 6.18 16.42 14.77
CA GLU A 271 7.10 17.57 14.85
C GLU A 271 6.41 18.84 15.36
N ILE A 272 5.20 19.16 14.89
CA ILE A 272 4.43 20.35 15.35
C ILE A 272 4.18 20.29 16.86
N PHE A 273 3.92 19.11 17.42
CA PHE A 273 3.72 18.90 18.85
C PHE A 273 5.01 18.67 19.64
N ASN A 274 6.18 18.70 18.96
CA ASN A 274 7.47 18.41 19.57
C ASN A 274 7.49 17.05 20.31
N LEU A 275 6.70 16.11 19.80
CA LEU A 275 6.68 14.73 20.24
C LEU A 275 7.79 14.04 19.44
N SER A 276 8.99 13.97 20.02
CA SER A 276 10.11 13.27 19.40
C SER A 276 9.74 11.81 19.18
N VAL A 277 9.62 11.41 17.92
CA VAL A 277 9.52 10.00 17.54
C VAL A 277 10.89 9.57 17.05
N ASP A 278 11.45 8.56 17.71
CA ASP A 278 12.71 7.95 17.28
C ASP A 278 12.59 7.53 15.82
N THR A 279 13.57 7.93 15.02
CA THR A 279 13.58 7.87 13.54
C THR A 279 13.56 6.43 12.98
N GLU A 280 13.47 5.41 13.83
CA GLU A 280 13.43 3.99 13.44
C GLU A 280 12.12 3.53 12.80
N SER A 281 11.06 4.35 12.81
CA SER A 281 9.73 3.97 12.30
C SER A 281 9.50 4.28 10.82
N GLU A 282 10.56 4.58 10.06
CA GLU A 282 10.42 4.79 8.62
C GLU A 282 10.03 3.47 7.94
N LEU A 283 8.83 3.38 7.34
CA LEU A 283 8.41 2.24 6.53
C LEU A 283 9.39 2.00 5.38
N VAL A 284 10.36 1.12 5.60
CA VAL A 284 11.27 0.63 4.58
C VAL A 284 10.51 -0.36 3.70
N LEU A 285 9.82 0.15 2.70
CA LEU A 285 9.25 -0.65 1.63
C LEU A 285 10.27 -0.69 0.49
N THR A 286 11.09 -1.75 0.47
CA THR A 286 12.04 -2.02 -0.61
C THR A 286 11.28 -2.40 -1.87
N GLU A 287 11.35 -1.56 -2.90
CA GLU A 287 10.87 -1.92 -4.24
C GLU A 287 11.93 -2.81 -4.92
N GLU A 288 11.72 -4.12 -4.93
CA GLU A 288 12.52 -4.99 -5.78
C GLU A 288 12.00 -4.88 -7.23
N HIS A 289 12.61 -3.99 -8.02
CA HIS A 289 12.32 -3.86 -9.44
C HIS A 289 12.93 -5.02 -10.23
N ARG A 290 12.15 -6.07 -10.51
CA ARG A 290 12.59 -7.15 -11.40
C ARG A 290 11.43 -7.57 -12.30
N ALA A 291 11.43 -7.17 -13.56
CA ALA A 291 10.39 -7.58 -14.50
C ALA A 291 10.30 -9.11 -14.51
N THR A 292 9.10 -9.66 -14.28
CA THR A 292 8.96 -11.12 -14.12
C THR A 292 9.22 -11.86 -15.43
N GLN A 293 9.04 -11.18 -16.58
CA GLN A 293 9.39 -11.68 -17.92
C GLN A 293 10.89 -11.95 -18.11
N ASP A 294 11.77 -11.19 -17.46
CA ASP A 294 13.23 -11.38 -17.61
C ASP A 294 13.65 -12.78 -17.15
N ARG A 295 12.96 -13.37 -16.14
CA ARG A 295 13.26 -14.73 -15.67
C ARG A 295 12.67 -15.84 -16.54
N ILE A 296 11.58 -15.58 -17.25
CA ILE A 296 10.92 -16.58 -18.11
C ILE A 296 11.79 -16.77 -19.36
N LEU A 297 12.29 -15.68 -19.94
CA LEU A 297 13.19 -15.71 -21.10
C LEU A 297 14.61 -16.17 -20.75
N GLU A 298 15.09 -15.93 -19.53
CA GLU A 298 16.39 -16.46 -19.08
C GLU A 298 16.37 -17.99 -18.83
N ARG A 299 15.19 -18.59 -18.57
CA ARG A 299 15.10 -20.04 -18.33
C ARG A 299 15.26 -20.89 -19.60
N ASP A 300 15.02 -20.31 -20.78
CA ASP A 300 15.32 -20.96 -22.06
C ASP A 300 16.84 -21.08 -22.34
N ALA A 301 17.68 -20.40 -21.55
CA ALA A 301 19.14 -20.58 -21.61
C ALA A 301 19.67 -21.75 -20.76
N LEU A 302 18.82 -22.40 -19.95
CA LEU A 302 19.20 -23.45 -19.00
C LEU A 302 18.21 -24.62 -19.06
N GLY A 303 18.07 -25.24 -20.23
CA GLY A 303 17.14 -26.37 -20.37
C GLY A 303 17.15 -27.19 -21.65
N SER A 304 17.92 -26.87 -22.68
CA SER A 304 18.10 -27.73 -23.85
C SER A 304 19.57 -28.01 -24.13
N ASP A 305 20.05 -29.15 -23.61
CA ASP A 305 21.17 -29.88 -24.21
C ASP A 305 20.71 -30.60 -25.49
N THR A 306 20.01 -29.86 -26.34
CA THR A 306 19.76 -30.25 -27.72
C THR A 306 20.31 -29.09 -28.51
N GLY A 307 21.56 -29.24 -28.97
CA GLY A 307 22.26 -28.21 -29.71
C GLY A 307 21.32 -27.55 -30.70
N MET A 308 21.07 -26.25 -30.51
CA MET A 308 20.38 -25.42 -31.49
C MET A 308 21.12 -25.61 -32.80
N VAL A 309 20.56 -26.42 -33.67
CA VAL A 309 21.00 -26.48 -35.06
C VAL A 309 20.53 -25.16 -35.65
N ASN A 310 21.43 -24.19 -35.62
CA ASN A 310 21.18 -22.85 -36.12
C ASN A 310 20.87 -22.98 -37.62
N VAL A 311 19.65 -22.59 -38.01
CA VAL A 311 19.15 -22.68 -39.39
C VAL A 311 20.10 -21.95 -40.35
N ASP A 312 20.75 -20.88 -39.89
CA ASP A 312 21.78 -20.16 -40.66
C ASP A 312 23.05 -20.97 -40.91
N GLN A 313 23.37 -21.92 -40.02
CA GLN A 313 24.50 -22.81 -40.14
C GLN A 313 24.22 -23.93 -41.15
N ILE A 314 23.00 -24.49 -41.16
CA ILE A 314 22.56 -25.44 -42.20
C ILE A 314 22.57 -24.78 -43.58
N ILE A 315 22.07 -23.54 -43.69
CA ILE A 315 22.04 -22.80 -44.96
C ILE A 315 23.46 -22.51 -45.46
N LYS A 316 24.39 -22.15 -44.58
CA LYS A 316 25.80 -21.94 -44.93
C LYS A 316 26.51 -23.22 -45.36
N ASP A 317 26.22 -24.34 -44.71
CA ASP A 317 26.84 -25.63 -45.04
C ASP A 317 26.27 -26.19 -46.36
N PHE A 318 24.99 -25.95 -46.66
CA PHE A 318 24.40 -26.30 -47.96
C PHE A 318 24.97 -25.45 -49.11
N GLN A 319 25.26 -24.16 -48.88
CA GLN A 319 25.88 -23.27 -49.87
C GLN A 319 27.37 -23.55 -50.11
N ARG A 320 28.05 -24.24 -49.20
CA ARG A 320 29.46 -24.67 -49.37
C ARG A 320 29.60 -26.04 -50.05
N SER A 321 28.51 -26.80 -50.12
CA SER A 321 28.49 -28.17 -50.65
C SER A 321 27.97 -28.27 -52.09
N GLY A 322 27.65 -27.14 -52.72
CA GLY A 322 27.23 -27.02 -54.12
C GLY A 322 28.30 -26.39 -55.00
#